data_AF-A0A1Z5KSY5-F1
#
_entry.id   AF-A0A1Z5KSY5-F1
#
_cell.length_a   1.000
_cell.length_b   1.000
_cell.length_c   1.000
_cell.angle_alpha   90.00
_cell.angle_beta   90.00
_cell.angle_gamma   90.00
#
_symmetry.space_group_name_H-M   'P 1'
#
loop_
_entity.id
_entity.type
_entity.pdbx_description
1 polymer ?
#
loop_
_entity_poly.entity_id
_entity_poly.type
_entity_poly.pdbx_seq_one_letter_code
_entity_poly.pdbx_strand_id
1 'polypeptide(L)'
;MKVALLGDSDVARWPDSEYPRKVIHVSGQSGATLSQIVVPHNFLEIDVVIVCAGENDIATNIPLWQSEQALRNLLQQLLVTQSSLQRVFFLGPKFEPWMQDDREMRKKYWQMNLSFQRIVSTEEPFATRVQYIDSLFLFCQNESRDQLETKGAVYKATPNPIYFHADQLHLSQEGYLVWKELFEQQIAQL
;
A
#
# COMPACT_ATOMS: atom_id res chain seq x y z
N MET A 1 -6.63 3.67 20.42
CA MET A 1 -6.13 3.10 19.17
C MET A 1 -7.25 2.45 18.40
N LYS A 2 -7.83 3.23 17.50
CA LYS A 2 -8.84 2.86 16.52
C LYS A 2 -8.18 2.93 15.14
N VAL A 3 -8.29 1.85 14.37
CA VAL A 3 -7.65 1.70 13.07
C VAL A 3 -8.71 1.78 11.97
N ALA A 4 -8.36 2.41 10.85
CA ALA A 4 -9.15 2.34 9.62
C ALA A 4 -8.32 1.82 8.45
N LEU A 5 -8.96 1.05 7.58
CA LEU A 5 -8.40 0.59 6.31
C LEU A 5 -9.05 1.37 5.16
N LEU A 6 -8.24 1.96 4.29
CA LEU A 6 -8.68 2.69 3.10
C LEU A 6 -7.92 2.17 1.88
N GLY A 7 -8.59 1.97 0.76
CA GLY A 7 -7.87 1.53 -0.43
C GLY A 7 -8.74 1.06 -1.56
N ASP A 8 -8.12 0.33 -2.47
CA ASP A 8 -8.75 -0.21 -3.65
C ASP A 8 -9.35 -1.62 -3.43
N SER A 9 -9.23 -2.51 -4.42
CA SER A 9 -9.70 -3.88 -4.35
C SER A 9 -8.96 -4.75 -3.34
N ASP A 10 -7.70 -4.45 -3.01
CA ASP A 10 -6.99 -5.22 -1.98
C ASP A 10 -7.59 -4.97 -0.60
N VAL A 11 -8.01 -3.73 -0.30
CA VAL A 11 -8.75 -3.44 0.94
C VAL A 11 -10.17 -3.99 0.88
N ALA A 12 -10.83 -3.90 -0.28
CA ALA A 12 -12.22 -4.39 -0.44
C ALA A 12 -12.34 -5.91 -0.25
N ARG A 13 -11.26 -6.66 -0.51
CA ARG A 13 -11.21 -8.12 -0.42
C ARG A 13 -10.52 -8.64 0.83
N TRP A 14 -9.96 -7.76 1.67
CA TRP A 14 -9.26 -8.17 2.89
C TRP A 14 -10.26 -8.86 3.84
N PRO A 15 -10.05 -10.14 4.21
CA PRO A 15 -10.97 -10.85 5.10
C PRO A 15 -10.99 -10.24 6.51
N ASP A 16 -12.18 -10.10 7.09
CA ASP A 16 -12.37 -9.56 8.44
C ASP A 16 -11.56 -10.30 9.51
N SER A 17 -11.39 -11.62 9.37
CA SER A 17 -10.57 -12.43 10.29
C SER A 17 -9.09 -12.06 10.29
N GLU A 18 -8.62 -11.43 9.21
CA GLU A 18 -7.22 -11.04 9.00
C GLU A 18 -6.97 -9.54 9.09
N TYR A 19 -7.93 -8.75 9.56
CA TYR A 19 -7.66 -7.37 9.90
C TYR A 19 -6.67 -7.25 11.06
N PRO A 20 -5.81 -6.21 11.05
CA PRO A 20 -5.10 -5.78 12.24
C PRO A 20 -6.08 -5.52 13.40
N ARG A 21 -5.64 -5.72 14.64
CA ARG A 21 -6.49 -5.45 15.82
C ARG A 21 -7.04 -4.02 15.80
N LYS A 22 -8.29 -3.90 16.30
CA LYS A 22 -8.99 -2.61 16.50
C LYS A 22 -9.28 -1.84 15.21
N VAL A 23 -9.35 -2.53 14.07
CA VAL A 23 -10.00 -1.99 12.87
C VAL A 23 -11.48 -1.75 13.19
N ILE A 24 -11.92 -0.51 13.06
CA ILE A 24 -13.31 -0.09 13.28
C ILE A 24 -13.96 0.48 12.02
N HIS A 25 -13.18 0.62 10.95
CA HIS A 25 -13.66 1.12 9.66
C HIS A 25 -12.86 0.51 8.52
N VAL A 26 -13.56 0.12 7.45
CA VAL A 26 -12.97 -0.38 6.21
C VAL A 26 -13.69 0.28 5.04
N SER A 27 -12.92 0.90 4.12
CA SER A 27 -13.42 1.48 2.88
C SER A 27 -12.52 1.06 1.73
N GLY A 28 -12.86 -0.09 1.14
CA GLY A 28 -12.23 -0.61 -0.07
C GLY A 28 -13.06 -0.29 -1.31
N GLN A 29 -12.43 0.23 -2.36
CA GLN A 29 -13.09 0.70 -3.58
C GLN A 29 -12.50 -0.06 -4.77
N SER A 30 -13.14 -1.17 -5.17
CA SER A 30 -12.57 -2.04 -6.22
C SER A 30 -12.30 -1.30 -7.53
N GLY A 31 -11.07 -1.42 -8.04
CA GLY A 31 -10.62 -0.75 -9.27
C GLY A 31 -10.33 0.75 -9.10
N ALA A 32 -10.37 1.29 -7.89
CA ALA A 32 -10.12 2.70 -7.64
C ALA A 32 -8.66 3.08 -7.87
N THR A 33 -8.45 4.19 -8.57
CA THR A 33 -7.17 4.92 -8.63
C THR A 33 -6.97 5.74 -7.35
N LEU A 34 -5.77 6.24 -7.10
CA LEU A 34 -5.46 7.07 -5.91
C LEU A 34 -6.39 8.27 -5.76
N SER A 35 -6.70 8.95 -6.87
CA SER A 35 -7.60 10.11 -6.90
C SER A 35 -9.06 9.79 -6.57
N GLN A 36 -9.42 8.51 -6.61
CA GLN A 36 -10.78 8.04 -6.34
C GLN A 36 -10.96 7.57 -4.90
N ILE A 37 -9.87 7.34 -4.15
CA ILE A 37 -9.92 6.89 -2.76
C ILE A 37 -10.66 7.91 -1.89
N VAL A 38 -11.86 7.53 -1.47
CA VAL A 38 -12.71 8.35 -0.60
C VAL A 38 -12.23 8.29 0.86
N VAL A 39 -11.90 9.46 1.42
CA VAL A 39 -11.72 9.66 2.88
C VAL A 39 -13.07 10.06 3.49
N PRO A 40 -13.72 9.23 4.32
CA PRO A 40 -15.04 9.52 4.86
C PRO A 40 -15.05 10.74 5.79
N HIS A 41 -16.05 11.62 5.63
CA HIS A 41 -16.19 12.84 6.43
C HIS A 41 -16.52 12.58 7.92
N ASN A 42 -17.08 11.42 8.23
CA ASN A 42 -17.42 10.95 9.58
C ASN A 42 -16.36 10.00 10.16
N PHE A 43 -15.15 9.98 9.60
CA PHE A 43 -13.98 9.53 10.35
C PHE A 43 -13.84 10.45 11.56
N LEU A 44 -14.34 10.02 12.71
CA LEU A 44 -14.06 10.67 13.98
C LEU A 44 -13.33 9.66 14.85
N GLU A 45 -12.33 10.13 15.58
CA GLU A 45 -11.57 9.35 16.55
C GLU A 45 -10.75 8.19 15.93
N ILE A 46 -10.32 8.31 14.68
CA ILE A 46 -9.33 7.37 14.13
C ILE A 46 -7.92 7.79 14.58
N ASP A 47 -7.18 6.84 15.13
CA ASP A 47 -5.79 7.04 15.57
C ASP A 47 -4.79 6.63 14.48
N VAL A 48 -5.12 5.60 13.69
CA VAL A 48 -4.25 5.04 12.65
C VAL A 48 -5.05 4.79 11.39
N VAL A 49 -4.49 5.17 10.24
CA VAL A 49 -5.04 4.83 8.92
C VAL A 49 -4.03 4.01 8.14
N ILE A 50 -4.48 2.88 7.59
CA ILE A 50 -3.71 2.06 6.66
C ILE A 50 -4.30 2.29 5.26
N VAL A 51 -3.47 2.73 4.32
CA VAL A 51 -3.85 3.08 2.95
C VAL A 51 -3.16 2.14 1.96
N CYS A 52 -3.91 1.46 1.12
CA CYS A 52 -3.38 0.63 0.03
C CYS A 52 -4.03 1.02 -1.30
N ALA A 53 -3.26 1.65 -2.18
CA ALA A 53 -3.70 2.04 -3.52
C ALA A 53 -2.49 2.43 -4.38
N GLY A 54 -2.65 2.33 -5.69
CA GLY A 54 -1.69 2.84 -6.68
C GLY A 54 -1.51 1.91 -7.88
N GLU A 55 -1.70 0.60 -7.71
CA GLU A 55 -1.62 -0.36 -8.82
C GLU A 55 -2.59 -0.01 -9.97
N ASN A 56 -3.82 0.42 -9.65
CA ASN A 56 -4.81 0.80 -10.66
C ASN A 56 -4.41 2.04 -11.47
N ASP A 57 -3.64 2.97 -10.91
CA ASP A 57 -3.10 4.11 -11.65
C ASP A 57 -2.16 3.63 -12.76
N ILE A 58 -1.31 2.64 -12.46
CA ILE A 58 -0.40 2.02 -13.42
C ILE A 58 -1.20 1.28 -14.50
N ALA A 59 -2.18 0.46 -14.10
CA ALA A 59 -3.01 -0.33 -15.00
C ALA A 59 -3.82 0.55 -15.97
N THR A 60 -4.26 1.73 -15.52
CA THR A 60 -5.00 2.72 -16.33
C THR A 60 -4.10 3.68 -17.09
N ASN A 61 -2.77 3.49 -17.05
CA ASN A 61 -1.75 4.35 -17.67
C ASN A 61 -1.81 5.81 -17.24
N ILE A 62 -2.18 6.07 -15.98
CA ILE A 62 -2.04 7.40 -15.38
C ILE A 62 -0.54 7.74 -15.32
N PRO A 63 -0.12 8.94 -15.79
CA PRO A 63 1.25 9.37 -15.67
C PRO A 63 1.71 9.44 -14.20
N LEU A 64 2.93 9.00 -13.92
CA LEU A 64 3.47 8.94 -12.55
C LEU A 64 3.29 10.27 -11.79
N TRP A 65 3.55 11.41 -12.41
CA TRP A 65 3.39 12.72 -11.77
C TRP A 65 1.94 13.02 -11.33
N GLN A 66 0.93 12.48 -12.02
CA GLN A 66 -0.47 12.63 -11.62
C GLN A 66 -0.77 11.75 -10.40
N SER A 67 -0.27 10.51 -10.37
CA SER A 67 -0.36 9.65 -9.19
C SER A 67 0.36 10.23 -7.98
N GLU A 68 1.52 10.86 -8.19
CA GLU A 68 2.23 11.59 -7.14
C GLU A 68 1.40 12.77 -6.60
N GLN A 69 0.71 13.52 -7.47
CA GLN A 69 -0.18 14.59 -7.04
C GLN A 69 -1.40 14.04 -6.29
N ALA A 70 -1.97 12.92 -6.76
CA ALA A 70 -3.09 12.25 -6.11
C ALA A 70 -2.71 11.73 -4.72
N LEU A 71 -1.52 11.13 -4.57
CA LEU A 71 -0.95 10.74 -3.27
C LEU A 71 -0.88 11.93 -2.31
N ARG A 72 -0.30 13.05 -2.75
CA ARG A 72 -0.20 14.26 -1.91
C ARG A 72 -1.56 14.76 -1.47
N ASN A 73 -2.52 14.82 -2.39
CA ASN A 73 -3.89 15.25 -2.09
C ASN A 73 -4.56 14.33 -1.06
N LEU A 74 -4.43 13.02 -1.23
CA LEU A 74 -4.98 12.02 -0.31
C LEU A 74 -4.36 12.13 1.09
N LEU A 75 -3.03 12.18 1.19
CA LEU A 75 -2.33 12.32 2.46
C LEU A 75 -2.66 13.65 3.14
N GLN A 76 -2.68 14.76 2.40
CA GLN A 76 -3.09 16.06 2.91
C GLN A 76 -4.52 16.02 3.46
N GLN A 77 -5.45 15.41 2.73
CA GLN A 77 -6.83 15.27 3.16
C GLN A 77 -6.93 14.46 4.46
N LEU A 78 -6.21 13.35 4.59
CA LEU A 78 -6.17 12.53 5.81
C LEU A 78 -5.64 13.35 7.00
N LEU A 79 -4.51 14.03 6.83
CA LEU A 79 -3.85 14.76 7.92
C LEU A 79 -4.60 16.02 8.36
N VAL A 80 -5.37 16.65 7.46
CA VAL A 80 -6.20 17.83 7.76
C VAL A 80 -7.54 17.45 8.37
N THR A 81 -8.19 16.40 7.85
CA THR A 81 -9.54 16.01 8.29
C THR A 81 -9.51 15.38 9.68
N GLN A 82 -8.39 14.77 10.09
CA GLN A 82 -8.30 13.97 11.29
C GLN A 82 -7.33 14.55 12.32
N SER A 83 -7.87 15.34 13.25
CA SER A 83 -7.08 15.90 14.35
C SER A 83 -6.55 14.85 15.33
N SER A 84 -7.24 13.70 15.46
CA SER A 84 -6.81 12.58 16.33
C SER A 84 -5.81 11.63 15.68
N LEU A 85 -5.59 11.75 14.37
CA LEU A 85 -4.75 10.82 13.62
C LEU A 85 -3.30 10.91 14.10
N GLN A 86 -2.75 9.79 14.55
CA GLN A 86 -1.37 9.73 15.02
C GLN A 86 -0.44 9.31 13.89
N ARG A 87 -0.85 8.33 13.09
CA ARG A 87 -0.03 7.73 12.04
C ARG A 87 -0.86 7.35 10.81
N VAL A 88 -0.29 7.56 9.63
CA VAL A 88 -0.75 6.91 8.38
C VAL A 88 0.31 5.90 7.96
N PHE A 89 -0.12 4.68 7.66
CA PHE A 89 0.71 3.71 6.95
C PHE A 89 0.26 3.67 5.49
N PHE A 90 1.14 4.06 4.56
CA PHE A 90 0.83 4.02 3.14
C PHE A 90 1.59 2.86 2.49
N LEU A 91 0.87 1.87 1.95
CA LEU A 91 1.45 0.73 1.25
C LEU A 91 1.78 1.10 -0.18
N GLY A 92 3.03 0.84 -0.57
CA GLY A 92 3.44 0.83 -1.96
C GLY A 92 2.86 -0.35 -2.75
N PRO A 93 3.03 -0.33 -4.07
CA PRO A 93 2.60 -1.44 -4.92
C PRO A 93 3.38 -2.71 -4.61
N LYS A 94 2.80 -3.88 -4.92
CA LYS A 94 3.43 -5.21 -4.77
C LYS A 94 3.73 -5.85 -6.12
N PHE A 95 4.81 -6.63 -6.24
CA PHE A 95 4.92 -7.50 -7.41
C PHE A 95 3.93 -8.66 -7.34
N GLU A 96 3.29 -8.93 -8.47
CA GLU A 96 2.18 -9.86 -8.63
C GLU A 96 2.56 -10.91 -9.67
N PRO A 97 2.17 -12.19 -9.50
CA PRO A 97 2.60 -13.27 -10.39
C PRO A 97 2.35 -13.03 -11.89
N TRP A 98 1.27 -12.34 -12.26
CA TRP A 98 0.98 -12.05 -13.68
C TRP A 98 2.05 -11.17 -14.36
N MET A 99 2.84 -10.42 -13.59
CA MET A 99 3.90 -9.55 -14.08
C MET A 99 5.25 -10.27 -14.31
N GLN A 100 5.37 -11.58 -14.07
CA GLN A 100 6.65 -12.29 -14.05
C GLN A 100 7.55 -11.97 -15.26
N ASP A 101 6.94 -11.89 -16.46
CA ASP A 101 7.62 -11.60 -17.72
C ASP A 101 7.40 -10.17 -18.25
N ASP A 102 6.66 -9.32 -17.54
CA ASP A 102 6.36 -7.94 -17.95
C ASP A 102 7.37 -6.94 -17.36
N ARG A 103 8.51 -6.79 -18.04
CA ARG A 103 9.58 -5.87 -17.59
C ARG A 103 9.14 -4.41 -17.51
N GLU A 104 8.27 -3.97 -18.42
CA GLU A 104 7.83 -2.56 -18.45
C GLU A 104 6.90 -2.27 -17.29
N MET A 105 5.97 -3.18 -16.98
CA MET A 105 5.10 -3.04 -15.82
C MET A 105 5.92 -3.04 -14.52
N ARG A 106 6.87 -3.96 -14.39
CA ARG A 106 7.72 -4.04 -13.20
C ARG A 106 8.54 -2.78 -12.98
N LYS A 107 9.02 -2.17 -14.08
CA LYS A 107 9.70 -0.88 -14.05
C LYS A 107 8.76 0.24 -13.60
N LYS A 108 7.51 0.28 -14.06
CA LYS A 108 6.52 1.27 -13.60
C LYS A 108 6.23 1.13 -12.10
N TYR A 109 6.03 -0.10 -11.60
CA TYR A 109 5.82 -0.39 -10.18
C TYR A 109 7.01 0.09 -9.34
N TRP A 110 8.23 -0.21 -9.78
CA TRP A 110 9.44 0.24 -9.12
C TRP A 110 9.59 1.77 -9.11
N GLN A 111 9.33 2.44 -10.24
CA GLN A 111 9.37 3.90 -10.33
C GLN A 111 8.34 4.56 -9.41
N MET A 112 7.11 4.04 -9.36
CA MET A 112 6.08 4.50 -8.44
C MET A 112 6.51 4.30 -6.99
N ASN A 113 7.01 3.10 -6.64
CA ASN A 113 7.46 2.79 -5.30
C ASN A 113 8.52 3.77 -4.79
N LEU A 114 9.57 4.02 -5.61
CA LEU A 114 10.62 4.97 -5.28
C LEU A 114 10.10 6.40 -5.14
N SER A 115 9.20 6.83 -6.03
CA SER A 115 8.71 8.21 -5.96
C SER A 115 7.80 8.43 -4.76
N PHE A 116 6.90 7.49 -4.45
CA PHE A 116 6.04 7.58 -3.27
C PHE A 116 6.83 7.54 -1.97
N GLN A 117 7.81 6.64 -1.88
CA GLN A 117 8.72 6.60 -0.74
C GLN A 117 9.45 7.94 -0.55
N ARG A 118 9.96 8.54 -1.64
CA ARG A 118 10.60 9.87 -1.59
C ARG A 118 9.63 10.95 -1.11
N ILE A 119 8.41 11.02 -1.65
CA ILE A 119 7.40 12.00 -1.23
C ILE A 119 7.13 11.87 0.27
N VAL A 120 6.83 10.66 0.74
CA VAL A 120 6.52 10.40 2.15
C VAL A 120 7.70 10.73 3.07
N SER A 121 8.95 10.46 2.66
CA SER A 121 10.13 10.65 3.50
C SER A 121 10.73 12.05 3.48
N THR A 122 10.41 12.89 2.50
CA THR A 122 11.08 14.20 2.31
C THR A 122 10.16 15.41 2.42
N GLU A 123 8.86 15.23 2.26
CA GLU A 123 7.90 16.34 2.28
C GLU A 123 7.21 16.44 3.63
N GLU A 124 7.25 17.61 4.26
CA GLU A 124 6.44 17.89 5.46
C GLU A 124 5.00 18.26 5.06
N PRO A 125 3.97 17.83 5.82
CA PRO A 125 4.03 17.12 7.11
C PRO A 125 4.12 15.58 6.98
N PHE A 126 4.34 15.03 5.79
CA PHE A 126 4.28 13.59 5.57
C PHE A 126 5.42 12.85 6.26
N ALA A 127 6.65 13.37 6.21
CA ALA A 127 7.83 12.76 6.81
C ALA A 127 7.71 12.46 8.31
N THR A 128 6.87 13.21 9.03
CA THR A 128 6.66 13.04 10.47
C THR A 128 5.46 12.15 10.82
N ARG A 129 4.42 12.13 9.98
CA ARG A 129 3.12 11.48 10.31
C ARG A 129 2.76 10.31 9.41
N VAL A 130 3.44 10.13 8.28
CA VAL A 130 3.19 9.07 7.32
C VAL A 130 4.39 8.14 7.27
N GLN A 131 4.15 6.85 7.42
CA GLN A 131 5.15 5.81 7.23
C GLN A 131 4.85 5.08 5.93
N TYR A 132 5.83 5.09 5.03
CA TYR A 132 5.75 4.34 3.79
C TYR A 132 6.12 2.86 4.05
N ILE A 133 5.26 1.96 3.59
CA ILE A 133 5.47 0.51 3.67
C ILE A 133 5.83 0.01 2.27
N ASP A 134 7.12 -0.25 2.06
CA ASP A 134 7.61 -0.88 0.84
C ASP A 134 7.15 -2.34 0.79
N SER A 135 6.15 -2.59 -0.06
CA SER A 135 5.56 -3.92 -0.30
C SER A 135 6.04 -4.55 -1.60
N LEU A 136 6.93 -3.88 -2.36
CA LEU A 136 7.26 -4.24 -3.74
C LEU A 136 7.78 -5.68 -3.85
N PHE A 137 8.61 -6.07 -2.89
CA PHE A 137 9.22 -7.39 -2.83
C PHE A 137 8.69 -8.26 -1.68
N LEU A 138 7.71 -7.77 -0.91
CA LEU A 138 7.26 -8.41 0.32
C LEU A 138 6.74 -9.85 0.09
N PHE A 139 6.17 -10.09 -1.09
CA PHE A 139 5.57 -11.37 -1.46
C PHE A 139 6.42 -12.18 -2.44
N CYS A 140 7.70 -11.87 -2.60
CA CYS A 140 8.60 -12.60 -3.51
C CYS A 140 9.29 -13.79 -2.81
N GLN A 141 9.63 -14.82 -3.58
CA GLN A 141 10.43 -15.96 -3.14
C GLN A 141 11.92 -15.59 -3.01
N ASN A 142 12.59 -16.17 -2.01
CA ASN A 142 14.04 -16.44 -1.99
C ASN A 142 15.02 -15.28 -2.26
N GLU A 143 14.62 -14.03 -2.11
CA GLU A 143 15.54 -12.91 -2.19
C GLU A 143 15.62 -12.23 -0.82
N SER A 144 16.79 -12.30 -0.17
CA SER A 144 17.02 -11.45 0.99
C SER A 144 16.89 -9.99 0.53
N ARG A 145 16.29 -9.13 1.35
CA ARG A 145 16.15 -7.69 1.06
C ARG A 145 17.47 -7.06 0.57
N ASP A 146 18.60 -7.56 1.08
CA ASP A 146 19.95 -7.12 0.71
C ASP A 146 20.35 -7.44 -0.74
N GLN A 147 19.78 -8.48 -1.37
CA GLN A 147 20.00 -8.80 -2.79
C GLN A 147 19.17 -7.91 -3.72
N LEU A 148 18.12 -7.29 -3.17
CA LEU A 148 17.13 -6.52 -3.92
C LEU A 148 17.56 -5.06 -4.21
N GLU A 149 18.61 -4.58 -3.57
CA GLU A 149 19.15 -3.22 -3.75
C GLU A 149 20.05 -3.08 -5.00
N THR A 150 20.31 -4.18 -5.71
CA THR A 150 21.14 -4.15 -6.94
C THR A 150 20.31 -3.81 -8.18
N LYS A 151 20.88 -3.02 -9.12
CA LYS A 151 20.31 -2.75 -10.45
C LYS A 151 20.11 -4.07 -11.21
N GLY A 152 18.95 -4.69 -11.06
CA GLY A 152 18.62 -5.99 -11.65
C GLY A 152 17.62 -6.81 -10.83
N ALA A 153 17.57 -6.58 -9.52
CA ALA A 153 16.63 -7.22 -8.60
C ALA A 153 15.16 -7.07 -9.02
N VAL A 154 14.78 -5.86 -9.46
CA VAL A 154 13.46 -5.53 -10.02
C VAL A 154 13.02 -6.49 -11.12
N TYR A 155 13.95 -7.12 -11.86
CA TYR A 155 13.65 -8.04 -12.95
C TYR A 155 13.87 -9.52 -12.57
N LYS A 156 14.42 -9.79 -11.39
CA LYS A 156 14.71 -11.16 -10.91
C LYS A 156 13.72 -11.63 -9.85
N ALA A 157 13.11 -10.69 -9.14
CA ALA A 157 12.15 -11.05 -8.10
C ALA A 157 11.02 -11.90 -8.65
N THR A 158 10.68 -12.95 -7.91
CA THR A 158 9.68 -13.93 -8.33
C THR A 158 8.57 -13.95 -7.30
N PRO A 159 7.39 -13.36 -7.56
CA PRO A 159 6.25 -13.41 -6.65
C PRO A 159 5.93 -14.85 -6.27
N ASN A 160 5.71 -15.11 -4.98
CA ASN A 160 5.37 -16.43 -4.48
C ASN A 160 3.86 -16.64 -4.61
N PRO A 161 3.38 -17.58 -5.46
CA PRO A 161 1.95 -17.75 -5.71
C PRO A 161 1.13 -18.11 -4.47
N ILE A 162 1.74 -18.62 -3.39
CA ILE A 162 1.02 -18.93 -2.15
C ILE A 162 0.38 -17.70 -1.50
N TYR A 163 0.92 -16.51 -1.75
CA TYR A 163 0.41 -15.25 -1.20
C TYR A 163 -0.67 -14.61 -2.06
N PHE A 164 -1.04 -15.21 -3.20
CA PHE A 164 -1.98 -14.65 -4.15
C PHE A 164 -3.14 -15.60 -4.42
N HIS A 165 -4.31 -15.04 -4.73
CA HIS A 165 -5.43 -15.80 -5.26
C HIS A 165 -5.15 -16.30 -6.69
N ALA A 166 -6.05 -17.14 -7.20
CA ALA A 166 -5.96 -17.68 -8.56
C ALA A 166 -6.00 -16.61 -9.66
N ASP A 167 -6.49 -15.40 -9.36
CA ASP A 167 -6.44 -14.26 -10.28
C ASP A 167 -5.04 -13.62 -10.39
N GLN A 168 -4.08 -14.10 -9.59
CA GLN A 168 -2.69 -13.65 -9.57
C GLN A 168 -2.51 -12.17 -9.23
N LEU A 169 -3.56 -11.48 -8.81
CA LEU A 169 -3.58 -10.04 -8.57
C LEU A 169 -3.77 -9.78 -7.07
N HIS A 170 -4.83 -10.35 -6.50
CA HIS A 170 -5.20 -10.10 -5.11
C HIS A 170 -4.51 -11.09 -4.17
N LEU A 171 -4.29 -10.66 -2.93
CA LEU A 171 -3.69 -11.52 -1.91
C LEU A 171 -4.61 -12.67 -1.52
N SER A 172 -4.02 -13.84 -1.25
CA SER A 172 -4.68 -14.96 -0.58
C SER A 172 -4.82 -14.68 0.93
N GLN A 173 -5.41 -15.61 1.67
CA GLN A 173 -5.43 -15.54 3.13
C GLN A 173 -4.01 -15.46 3.71
N GLU A 174 -3.07 -16.25 3.18
CA GLU A 174 -1.66 -16.24 3.57
C GLU A 174 -1.01 -14.88 3.28
N GLY A 175 -1.35 -14.24 2.16
CA GLY A 175 -0.87 -12.89 1.84
C GLY A 175 -1.39 -11.83 2.82
N TYR A 176 -2.68 -11.86 3.15
CA TYR A 176 -3.27 -10.94 4.13
C TYR A 176 -2.73 -11.15 5.56
N LEU A 177 -2.38 -12.38 5.93
CA LEU A 177 -1.73 -12.66 7.21
C LEU A 177 -0.37 -11.95 7.33
N VAL A 178 0.43 -11.90 6.26
CA VAL A 178 1.70 -11.15 6.25
C VAL A 178 1.45 -9.66 6.51
N TRP A 179 0.46 -9.05 5.85
CA TRP A 179 0.10 -7.66 6.11
C TRP A 179 -0.42 -7.44 7.53
N LYS A 180 -1.28 -8.33 8.03
CA LYS A 180 -1.78 -8.29 9.41
C LYS A 180 -0.64 -8.24 10.42
N GLU A 181 0.27 -9.21 10.34
CA GLU A 181 1.43 -9.31 11.25
C GLU A 181 2.32 -8.07 11.14
N LEU A 182 2.59 -7.60 9.93
CA LEU A 182 3.34 -6.39 9.67
C LEU A 182 2.70 -5.19 10.39
N PHE A 183 1.41 -4.92 10.16
CA PHE A 183 0.75 -3.76 10.75
C PHE A 183 0.58 -3.88 12.26
N GLU A 184 0.33 -5.07 12.80
CA GLU A 184 0.29 -5.26 14.25
C GLU A 184 1.64 -4.92 14.90
N GLN A 185 2.76 -5.30 14.26
CA GLN A 185 4.09 -4.93 14.74
C GLN A 185 4.34 -3.41 14.67
N GLN A 186 3.97 -2.76 13.56
CA GLN A 186 4.15 -1.31 13.42
C GLN A 186 3.27 -0.53 14.41
N ILE A 187 2.03 -0.97 14.59
CA ILE A 187 1.06 -0.36 15.51
C ILE A 187 1.51 -0.52 16.96
N ALA A 188 2.14 -1.63 17.33
CA ALA A 188 2.67 -1.84 18.68
C ALA A 188 3.87 -0.94 19.03
N GLN A 189 4.49 -0.29 18.04
CA GLN A 189 5.62 0.63 18.22
C GLN A 189 5.20 2.11 18.33
N LEU A 190 3.91 2.40 18.17
CA LEU A 190 3.32 3.74 18.37
C LEU A 190 3.01 4.00 19.84
#